data_AF-A0A2E7VCC7-F1
#
_entry.id   AF-A0A2E7VCC7-F1
#
_cell.length_a   1.000
_cell.length_b   1.000
_cell.length_c   1.000
_cell.angle_alpha   90.00
_cell.angle_beta   90.00
_cell.angle_gamma   90.00
#
_symmetry.space_group_name_H-M   'P 1'
#
loop_
_entity.id
_entity.type
_entity.pdbx_description
1 polymer ?
#
loop_
_entity_poly.entity_id
_entity_poly.type
_entity_poly.pdbx_seq_one_letter_code
_entity_poly.pdbx_strand_id
1 'polypeptide(L)'
;MPYRITESHPKCSGYAVVKKDGGRLMGCHKTKKKAQAQLTALNLNEGGPGYKGEVVFGPSGRIILQDLNVALSSNFKEMQKNRPMSNFVQNVEEYRPWIVDLLKNEHVVLVTARSIAYEDMTLERIKSQTGWMPDDWCFNPWEDPGGKGALRAHRAKAKYLKEIIFPKYGDDPSMYFAIESNKFSRAMYKANGIECRDANRDDSQPWKTLLP
;
A
#
# COMPACT_ATOMS: atom_id res chain seq x y z
N MET A 1 11.61 5.79 4.07
CA MET A 1 11.83 5.07 5.35
C MET A 1 13.32 4.91 5.62
N PRO A 2 13.81 5.25 6.82
CA PRO A 2 15.24 5.25 7.18
C PRO A 2 15.79 3.84 7.44
N TYR A 3 14.96 2.79 7.38
CA TYR A 3 15.35 1.41 7.65
C TYR A 3 15.09 0.47 6.47
N ARG A 4 15.82 -0.64 6.40
CA ARG A 4 15.61 -1.73 5.42
C ARG A 4 15.97 -3.09 6.03
N ILE A 5 15.49 -4.17 5.43
CA ILE A 5 15.94 -5.54 5.73
C ILE A 5 17.01 -5.94 4.72
N THR A 6 18.05 -6.64 5.18
CA THR A 6 19.14 -7.17 4.35
C THR A 6 19.58 -8.53 4.88
N GLU A 7 19.97 -9.44 4.00
CA GLU A 7 20.47 -10.78 4.40
C GLU A 7 22.00 -10.86 4.38
N SER A 8 22.66 -9.84 3.82
CA SER A 8 24.09 -9.76 3.59
C SER A 8 24.86 -8.92 4.63
N HIS A 9 24.39 -8.86 5.89
CA HIS A 9 25.05 -8.06 6.91
C HIS A 9 26.09 -8.88 7.70
N PRO A 10 27.37 -8.45 7.82
CA PRO A 10 28.44 -9.25 8.42
C PRO A 10 28.20 -9.62 9.89
N LYS A 11 27.37 -8.84 10.60
CA LYS A 11 26.98 -9.09 12.00
C LYS A 11 25.63 -9.82 12.16
N CYS A 12 25.08 -10.41 11.10
CA CYS A 12 23.82 -11.14 11.15
C CYS A 12 23.78 -12.28 10.13
N SER A 13 23.61 -13.51 10.60
CA SER A 13 23.47 -14.71 9.76
C SER A 13 22.03 -14.97 9.28
N GLY A 14 21.19 -13.93 9.25
CA GLY A 14 19.77 -14.01 8.89
C GLY A 14 19.26 -12.67 8.38
N TYR A 15 18.04 -12.29 8.75
CA TYR A 15 17.41 -11.05 8.31
C TYR A 15 17.81 -9.89 9.22
N ALA A 16 18.71 -9.04 8.74
CA ALA A 16 19.17 -7.84 9.44
C ALA A 16 18.27 -6.64 9.11
N VAL A 17 17.74 -5.99 10.14
CA VAL A 17 17.13 -4.65 9.99
C VAL A 17 18.26 -3.63 10.16
N VAL A 18 18.48 -2.77 9.17
CA VAL A 18 19.58 -1.78 9.17
C VAL A 18 19.08 -0.38 8.87
N LYS A 19 19.73 0.64 9.45
CA LYS A 19 19.51 2.05 9.08
C LYS A 19 20.17 2.33 7.72
N LYS A 20 19.47 3.04 6.82
CA LYS A 20 19.96 3.42 5.48
C LYS A 20 21.19 4.32 5.59
N ASP A 21 21.21 5.23 6.56
CA ASP A 21 22.38 6.05 6.86
C ASP A 21 23.40 5.24 7.66
N GLY A 22 24.48 4.85 7.00
CA GLY A 22 25.63 4.18 7.61
C GLY A 22 25.48 2.67 7.85
N GLY A 23 24.37 2.05 7.43
CA GLY A 23 24.21 0.59 7.47
C GLY A 23 24.15 0.00 8.90
N ARG A 24 23.90 0.83 9.92
CA ARG A 24 23.90 0.38 11.32
C ARG A 24 22.85 -0.71 11.54
N LEU A 25 23.26 -1.83 12.11
CA LEU A 25 22.38 -2.93 12.49
C LEU A 25 21.46 -2.53 13.66
N MET A 26 20.15 -2.62 13.42
CA MET A 26 19.09 -2.38 14.40
C MET A 26 18.57 -3.69 15.01
N GLY A 27 18.68 -4.80 14.29
CA GLY A 27 18.40 -6.12 14.83
C GLY A 27 18.64 -7.23 13.83
N CYS A 28 18.84 -8.45 14.33
CA CYS A 28 19.08 -9.65 13.54
C CYS A 28 18.04 -10.71 13.87
N HIS A 29 17.37 -11.26 12.86
CA HIS A 29 16.28 -12.21 13.04
C HIS A 29 16.47 -13.47 12.21
N LYS A 30 16.04 -14.61 12.76
CA LYS A 30 16.02 -15.88 12.03
C LYS A 30 14.99 -15.93 10.90
N THR A 31 13.97 -15.04 10.91
CA THR A 31 12.89 -15.03 9.92
C THR A 31 12.57 -13.62 9.42
N LYS A 32 12.21 -13.50 8.13
CA LYS A 32 11.78 -12.23 7.49
C LYS A 32 10.62 -11.60 8.25
N LYS A 33 9.66 -12.40 8.73
CA LYS A 33 8.49 -11.94 9.51
C LYS A 33 8.87 -11.18 10.78
N LYS A 34 9.87 -11.65 11.53
CA LYS A 34 10.32 -10.98 12.76
C LYS A 34 11.12 -9.71 12.44
N ALA A 35 11.95 -9.74 11.40
CA ALA A 35 12.62 -8.55 10.91
C ALA A 35 11.62 -7.49 10.42
N GLN A 36 10.55 -7.90 9.75
CA GLN A 36 9.47 -7.01 9.30
C GLN A 36 8.70 -6.41 10.48
N ALA A 37 8.41 -7.19 11.51
CA ALA A 37 7.77 -6.70 12.73
C ALA A 37 8.65 -5.65 13.44
N GLN A 38 9.96 -5.89 13.53
CA GLN A 38 10.90 -4.91 14.10
C GLN A 38 11.05 -3.68 13.20
N LEU A 39 11.17 -3.84 11.89
CA LEU A 39 11.22 -2.74 10.93
C LEU A 39 9.97 -1.85 11.07
N THR A 40 8.80 -2.46 11.17
CA THR A 40 7.53 -1.78 11.43
C THR A 40 7.59 -1.03 12.76
N ALA A 41 7.97 -1.69 13.86
CA ALA A 41 8.08 -1.07 15.17
C ALA A 41 9.10 0.08 15.22
N LEU A 42 10.23 -0.04 14.52
CA LEU A 42 11.24 1.02 14.41
C LEU A 42 10.72 2.20 13.61
N ASN A 43 10.02 1.96 12.50
CA ASN A 43 9.37 3.02 11.73
C ASN A 43 8.24 3.71 12.54
N LEU A 44 7.55 2.98 13.42
CA LEU A 44 6.52 3.52 14.32
C LEU A 44 7.13 4.33 15.48
N ASN A 45 8.18 3.81 16.13
CA ASN A 45 8.82 4.43 17.29
C ASN A 45 9.75 5.59 16.91
N GLU A 46 10.36 5.57 15.72
CA GLU A 46 11.15 6.69 15.25
C GLU A 46 10.31 7.90 14.88
N GLY A 47 8.96 7.82 14.94
CA GLY A 47 8.01 8.93 14.84
C GLY A 47 8.66 10.12 14.16
N GLY A 48 8.94 9.94 12.86
CA GLY A 48 9.90 10.78 12.14
C GLY A 48 9.59 12.24 12.45
N PRO A 49 10.58 13.14 12.50
CA PRO A 49 10.28 14.56 12.67
C PRO A 49 9.18 14.88 11.66
N GLY A 50 8.00 15.27 12.14
CA GLY A 50 6.84 15.54 11.29
C GLY A 50 7.35 16.36 10.11
N TYR A 51 7.06 15.88 8.90
CA TYR A 51 7.71 16.29 7.67
C TYR A 51 7.85 17.83 7.62
N LYS A 52 9.09 18.35 7.77
CA LYS A 52 9.41 19.79 7.84
C LYS A 52 9.79 20.39 6.47
N GLY A 53 9.45 19.73 5.36
CA GLY A 53 9.63 20.27 4.01
C GLY A 53 8.31 20.82 3.46
N GLU A 54 8.38 21.85 2.60
CA GLU A 54 7.24 22.21 1.74
C GLU A 54 6.82 20.97 0.95
N VAL A 55 5.65 20.43 1.26
CA VAL A 55 5.28 19.15 0.68
C VAL A 55 4.77 19.32 -0.74
N VAL A 56 5.55 18.86 -1.71
CA VAL A 56 5.06 18.70 -3.08
C VAL A 56 4.42 17.31 -3.18
N PHE A 57 3.13 17.22 -2.85
CA PHE A 57 2.33 15.99 -2.90
C PHE A 57 1.95 15.54 -4.33
N GLY A 58 2.64 16.08 -5.34
CA GLY A 58 2.22 16.04 -6.73
C GLY A 58 1.26 17.18 -7.09
N PRO A 59 0.79 17.24 -8.35
CA PRO A 59 -0.03 18.32 -8.87
C PRO A 59 -1.30 18.60 -8.08
N SER A 60 -1.89 17.58 -7.45
CA SER A 60 -3.13 17.74 -6.66
C SER A 60 -2.92 18.39 -5.30
N GLY A 61 -1.68 18.47 -4.81
CA GLY A 61 -1.38 18.91 -3.44
C GLY A 61 -1.87 17.94 -2.36
N ARG A 62 -2.24 16.70 -2.71
CA ARG A 62 -2.79 15.69 -1.80
C ARG A 62 -2.10 14.34 -1.96
N ILE A 63 -2.09 13.54 -0.89
CA ILE A 63 -1.71 12.14 -0.90
C ILE A 63 -2.87 11.30 -1.42
N ILE A 64 -2.62 10.54 -2.47
CA ILE A 64 -3.63 9.66 -3.06
C ILE A 64 -3.58 8.30 -2.37
N LEU A 65 -4.69 7.93 -1.72
CA LEU A 65 -4.89 6.61 -1.13
C LEU A 65 -5.56 5.70 -2.16
N GLN A 66 -4.75 4.91 -2.86
CA GLN A 66 -5.20 4.09 -3.99
C GLN A 66 -5.55 2.66 -3.54
N ASP A 67 -6.80 2.24 -3.73
CA ASP A 67 -7.18 0.83 -3.60
C ASP A 67 -6.61 -0.03 -4.74
N LEU A 68 -6.35 -1.31 -4.45
CA LEU A 68 -5.77 -2.23 -5.42
C LEU A 68 -6.83 -3.09 -6.11
N ASN A 69 -7.45 -3.98 -5.33
CA ASN A 69 -8.33 -5.01 -5.88
C ASN A 69 -9.57 -4.35 -6.48
N VAL A 70 -9.87 -4.62 -7.76
CA VAL A 70 -11.01 -4.05 -8.52
C VAL A 70 -10.87 -2.55 -8.86
N ALA A 71 -10.12 -1.77 -8.08
CA ALA A 71 -9.81 -0.37 -8.39
C ALA A 71 -8.67 -0.25 -9.39
N LEU A 72 -7.41 -0.44 -8.97
CA LEU A 72 -6.24 -0.39 -9.86
C LEU A 72 -6.18 -1.60 -10.80
N SER A 73 -6.52 -2.79 -10.29
CA SER A 73 -6.62 -4.00 -11.10
C SER A 73 -7.87 -3.96 -12.00
N SER A 74 -7.66 -4.17 -13.30
CA SER A 74 -8.73 -4.17 -14.31
C SER A 74 -9.57 -5.45 -14.23
N ASN A 75 -8.92 -6.59 -14.00
CA ASN A 75 -9.47 -7.93 -14.17
C ASN A 75 -9.58 -8.73 -12.86
N PHE A 76 -9.47 -8.10 -11.69
CA PHE A 76 -9.57 -8.81 -10.39
C PHE A 76 -10.85 -9.66 -10.25
N LYS A 77 -11.96 -9.25 -10.88
CA LYS A 77 -13.22 -10.01 -10.86
C LYS A 77 -13.14 -11.36 -11.58
N GLU A 78 -12.16 -11.53 -12.46
CA GLU A 78 -11.92 -12.76 -13.22
C GLU A 78 -11.09 -13.79 -12.42
N MET A 79 -10.62 -13.41 -11.22
CA MET A 79 -9.88 -14.30 -10.34
C MET A 79 -10.69 -15.56 -10.02
N GLN A 80 -10.24 -16.70 -10.55
CA GLN A 80 -10.88 -17.99 -10.36
C GLN A 80 -10.62 -18.50 -8.94
N LYS A 81 -11.68 -18.86 -8.20
CA LYS A 81 -11.59 -19.30 -6.80
C LYS A 81 -10.74 -20.57 -6.60
N ASN A 82 -10.59 -21.38 -7.63
CA ASN A 82 -9.81 -22.62 -7.62
C ASN A 82 -8.34 -22.44 -8.06
N ARG A 83 -7.94 -21.24 -8.50
CA ARG A 83 -6.55 -20.95 -8.84
C ARG A 83 -5.83 -20.27 -7.67
N PRO A 84 -4.54 -20.58 -7.46
CA PRO A 84 -3.74 -19.87 -6.46
C PRO A 84 -3.68 -18.37 -6.76
N MET A 85 -3.83 -17.54 -5.72
CA MET A 85 -3.68 -16.08 -5.83
C MET A 85 -2.32 -15.69 -6.40
N SER A 86 -1.25 -16.40 -6.05
CA SER A 86 0.09 -16.15 -6.62
C SER A 86 0.10 -16.28 -8.14
N ASN A 87 -0.55 -17.31 -8.70
CA ASN A 87 -0.67 -17.46 -10.14
C ASN A 87 -1.49 -16.33 -10.76
N PHE A 88 -2.56 -15.88 -10.09
CA PHE A 88 -3.32 -14.73 -10.55
C PHE A 88 -2.43 -13.49 -10.62
N VAL A 89 -1.79 -13.10 -9.51
CA VAL A 89 -0.95 -11.90 -9.44
C VAL A 89 0.22 -11.95 -10.43
N GLN A 90 0.92 -13.08 -10.51
CA GLN A 90 2.14 -13.17 -11.31
C GLN A 90 1.88 -13.31 -12.81
N ASN A 91 0.78 -13.95 -13.21
CA ASN A 91 0.58 -14.36 -14.60
C ASN A 91 -0.66 -13.75 -15.26
N VAL A 92 -1.71 -13.43 -14.49
CA VAL A 92 -3.03 -13.06 -15.03
C VAL A 92 -3.40 -11.60 -14.75
N GLU A 93 -3.06 -11.08 -13.58
CA GLU A 93 -3.51 -9.76 -13.15
C GLU A 93 -3.02 -8.66 -14.09
N GLU A 94 -3.93 -7.78 -14.47
CA GLU A 94 -3.69 -6.60 -15.30
C GLU A 94 -4.13 -5.34 -14.55
N TYR A 95 -3.47 -4.22 -14.87
CA TYR A 95 -3.73 -2.92 -14.25
C TYR A 95 -4.28 -1.93 -15.26
N ARG A 96 -5.16 -1.04 -14.80
CA ARG A 96 -5.78 0.01 -15.62
C ARG A 96 -4.74 1.08 -16.01
N PRO A 97 -4.32 1.18 -17.29
CA PRO A 97 -3.26 2.13 -17.68
C PRO A 97 -3.64 3.58 -17.42
N TRP A 98 -4.92 3.92 -17.64
CA TRP A 98 -5.43 5.27 -17.43
C TRP A 98 -5.39 5.71 -15.96
N ILE A 99 -5.56 4.79 -15.00
CA ILE A 99 -5.37 5.10 -13.57
C ILE A 99 -3.89 5.37 -13.32
N VAL A 100 -2.99 4.54 -13.87
CA VAL A 100 -1.54 4.75 -13.72
C VAL A 100 -1.12 6.10 -14.29
N ASP A 101 -1.62 6.50 -15.46
CA ASP A 101 -1.33 7.79 -16.06
C ASP A 101 -1.78 8.97 -15.21
N LEU A 102 -2.88 8.83 -14.47
CA LEU A 102 -3.33 9.82 -13.48
C LEU A 102 -2.43 9.85 -12.25
N LEU A 103 -2.01 8.68 -11.78
CA LEU A 103 -1.31 8.51 -10.53
C LEU A 103 0.19 8.80 -10.61
N LYS A 104 0.82 8.64 -11.79
CA LYS A 104 2.29 8.64 -11.93
C LYS A 104 3.00 9.94 -11.54
N ASN A 105 2.26 11.04 -11.46
CA ASN A 105 2.76 12.35 -11.05
C ASN A 105 2.30 12.77 -9.65
N GLU A 106 1.41 12.00 -9.03
CA GLU A 106 0.90 12.27 -7.68
C GLU A 106 1.74 11.52 -6.63
N HIS A 107 1.65 11.93 -5.37
CA HIS A 107 2.16 11.13 -4.26
C HIS A 107 1.15 10.04 -3.88
N VAL A 108 1.50 8.77 -4.08
CA VAL A 108 0.57 7.65 -3.98
C VAL A 108 0.94 6.66 -2.89
N VAL A 109 -0.01 6.40 -2.00
CA VAL A 109 0.02 5.27 -1.07
C VAL A 109 -0.95 4.19 -1.56
N LEU A 110 -0.43 3.03 -1.95
CA LEU A 110 -1.27 1.88 -2.30
C LEU A 110 -1.83 1.24 -1.02
N VAL A 111 -3.14 1.30 -0.83
CA VAL A 111 -3.82 0.80 0.38
C VAL A 111 -4.68 -0.41 0.03
N THR A 112 -4.21 -1.62 0.37
CA THR A 112 -4.87 -2.87 -0.07
C THR A 112 -5.17 -3.81 1.09
N ALA A 113 -6.29 -4.54 0.98
CA ALA A 113 -6.61 -5.63 1.90
C ALA A 113 -5.92 -6.95 1.53
N ARG A 114 -5.18 -6.99 0.40
CA ARG A 114 -4.39 -8.14 -0.05
C ARG A 114 -3.34 -8.53 0.98
N SER A 115 -3.22 -9.82 1.27
CA SER A 115 -2.20 -10.35 2.17
C SER A 115 -0.79 -9.88 1.81
N ILE A 116 -0.01 -9.57 2.84
CA ILE A 116 1.41 -9.22 2.73
C ILE A 116 2.25 -10.33 2.08
N ALA A 117 1.76 -11.58 2.08
CA ALA A 117 2.41 -12.69 1.37
C ALA A 117 2.56 -12.45 -0.14
N TYR A 118 1.75 -11.55 -0.71
CA TYR A 118 1.76 -11.21 -2.13
C TYR A 118 2.36 -9.83 -2.42
N GLU A 119 2.96 -9.16 -1.44
CA GLU A 119 3.51 -7.80 -1.58
C GLU A 119 4.53 -7.70 -2.71
N ASP A 120 5.64 -8.46 -2.59
CA ASP A 120 6.76 -8.40 -3.54
C ASP A 120 6.30 -8.67 -4.98
N MET A 121 5.52 -9.75 -5.19
CA MET A 121 5.01 -10.11 -6.52
C MET A 121 4.00 -9.12 -7.10
N THR A 122 3.20 -8.46 -6.25
CA THR A 122 2.24 -7.46 -6.70
C THR A 122 2.97 -6.23 -7.20
N LEU A 123 3.93 -5.72 -6.42
CA LEU A 123 4.70 -4.53 -6.78
C LEU A 123 5.57 -4.78 -8.02
N GLU A 124 6.19 -5.95 -8.11
CA GLU A 124 6.96 -6.36 -9.29
C GLU A 124 6.07 -6.42 -10.55
N ARG A 125 4.86 -6.99 -10.45
CA ARG A 125 3.89 -7.03 -11.56
C ARG A 125 3.43 -5.63 -11.96
N ILE A 126 3.12 -4.73 -11.01
CA ILE A 126 2.74 -3.34 -11.32
C ILE A 126 3.88 -2.68 -12.09
N LYS A 127 5.11 -2.79 -11.59
CA LYS A 127 6.28 -2.16 -12.20
C LYS A 127 6.57 -2.71 -13.60
N SER A 128 6.50 -4.04 -13.78
CA SER A 128 6.81 -4.68 -15.07
C SER A 128 5.78 -4.37 -16.15
N GLN A 129 4.49 -4.29 -15.81
CA GLN A 129 3.44 -3.98 -16.79
C GLN A 129 3.34 -2.48 -17.11
N THR A 130 3.61 -1.61 -16.15
CA THR A 130 3.21 -0.20 -16.24
C THR A 130 4.40 0.77 -16.22
N GLY A 131 5.60 0.30 -15.83
CA GLY A 131 6.76 1.15 -15.60
C GLY A 131 6.65 2.06 -14.36
N TRP A 132 5.52 2.05 -13.66
CA TRP A 132 5.22 2.88 -12.49
C TRP A 132 5.26 2.08 -11.19
N MET A 133 5.42 2.77 -10.06
CA MET A 133 5.33 2.20 -8.72
C MET A 133 4.74 3.27 -7.77
N PRO A 134 3.89 2.90 -6.80
CA PRO A 134 3.47 3.82 -5.75
C PRO A 134 4.67 4.22 -4.86
N ASP A 135 4.61 5.40 -4.24
CA ASP A 135 5.64 5.90 -3.32
C ASP A 135 5.71 5.06 -2.04
N ASP A 136 4.55 4.58 -1.56
CA ASP A 136 4.42 3.75 -0.38
C ASP A 136 3.20 2.81 -0.48
N TRP A 137 3.10 1.85 0.43
CA TRP A 137 2.03 0.84 0.40
C TRP A 137 1.69 0.27 1.77
N CYS A 138 0.48 -0.27 1.87
CA CYS A 138 -0.04 -0.99 3.03
C CYS A 138 -0.74 -2.28 2.56
N PHE A 139 -0.09 -3.42 2.80
CA PHE A 139 -0.67 -4.76 2.62
C PHE A 139 -1.18 -5.30 3.94
N ASN A 140 -1.97 -6.37 3.92
CA ASN A 140 -2.61 -6.95 5.09
C ASN A 140 -1.73 -7.99 5.79
N PRO A 141 -1.11 -7.67 6.95
CA PRO A 141 -0.36 -8.64 7.71
C PRO A 141 -1.25 -9.55 8.58
N TRP A 142 -2.54 -9.21 8.71
CA TRP A 142 -3.52 -9.91 9.54
C TRP A 142 -4.37 -10.92 8.76
N GLU A 143 -4.17 -11.02 7.45
CA GLU A 143 -4.76 -12.08 6.64
C GLU A 143 -3.92 -13.35 6.76
N ASP A 144 -4.52 -14.40 7.34
CA ASP A 144 -4.00 -15.76 7.25
C ASP A 144 -4.16 -16.26 5.79
N PRO A 145 -3.09 -16.72 5.13
CA PRO A 145 -3.19 -17.38 3.81
C PRO A 145 -4.17 -18.55 3.77
N GLY A 146 -4.50 -19.15 4.93
CA GLY A 146 -5.52 -20.19 5.07
C GLY A 146 -6.98 -19.69 5.18
N GLY A 147 -7.22 -18.37 5.10
CA GLY A 147 -8.56 -17.78 5.05
C GLY A 147 -9.30 -17.67 6.39
N LYS A 148 -8.70 -18.09 7.51
CA LYS A 148 -9.30 -17.96 8.85
C LYS A 148 -8.83 -16.68 9.53
N GLY A 149 -9.77 -15.80 9.89
CA GLY A 149 -9.47 -14.63 10.74
C GLY A 149 -9.06 -13.34 10.02
N ALA A 150 -9.16 -13.28 8.68
CA ALA A 150 -8.88 -12.05 7.94
C ALA A 150 -9.79 -10.90 8.39
N LEU A 151 -9.18 -9.77 8.77
CA LEU A 151 -9.93 -8.54 9.02
C LEU A 151 -10.67 -8.14 7.74
N ARG A 152 -11.93 -7.70 7.88
CA ARG A 152 -12.65 -7.07 6.77
C ARG A 152 -11.82 -5.90 6.23
N ALA A 153 -11.82 -5.70 4.91
CA ALA A 153 -11.00 -4.70 4.22
C ALA A 153 -11.02 -3.32 4.91
N HIS A 154 -12.21 -2.76 5.17
CA HIS A 154 -12.36 -1.45 5.82
C HIS A 154 -11.73 -1.40 7.23
N ARG A 155 -11.68 -2.51 7.98
CA ARG A 155 -11.05 -2.57 9.30
C ARG A 155 -9.52 -2.59 9.19
N ALA A 156 -8.98 -3.37 8.25
CA ALA A 156 -7.55 -3.34 7.96
C ALA A 156 -7.11 -1.93 7.52
N LYS A 157 -7.87 -1.31 6.60
CA LYS A 157 -7.60 0.04 6.11
C LYS A 157 -7.71 1.12 7.18
N ALA A 158 -8.68 1.03 8.08
CA ALA A 158 -8.77 1.92 9.23
C ALA A 158 -7.55 1.81 10.15
N LYS A 159 -6.99 0.60 10.34
CA LYS A 159 -5.74 0.42 11.09
C LYS A 159 -4.56 1.03 10.37
N TYR A 160 -4.43 0.87 9.04
CA TYR A 160 -3.36 1.53 8.28
C TYR A 160 -3.40 3.05 8.43
N LEU A 161 -4.59 3.66 8.34
CA LEU A 161 -4.73 5.11 8.54
C LEU A 161 -4.17 5.54 9.90
N LYS A 162 -4.66 4.92 10.97
CA LYS A 162 -4.32 5.32 12.35
C LYS A 162 -2.89 4.96 12.75
N GLU A 163 -2.40 3.82 12.31
CA GLU A 163 -1.15 3.25 12.81
C GLU A 163 0.03 3.51 11.87
N ILE A 164 -0.19 3.78 10.58
CA ILE A 164 0.89 3.88 9.58
C ILE A 164 0.86 5.19 8.83
N ILE A 165 -0.28 5.55 8.23
CA ILE A 165 -0.37 6.67 7.30
C ILE A 165 -0.37 8.00 8.06
N PHE A 166 -1.29 8.21 9.01
CA PHE A 166 -1.35 9.47 9.76
C PHE A 166 -0.09 9.75 10.59
N PRO A 167 0.50 8.76 11.31
CA PRO A 167 1.75 9.00 12.02
C PRO A 167 2.92 9.40 11.10
N LYS A 168 2.87 9.00 9.83
CA LYS A 168 3.95 9.25 8.87
C LYS A 168 3.79 10.57 8.11
N TYR A 169 2.57 10.92 7.70
CA TYR A 169 2.34 12.05 6.81
C TYR A 169 1.55 13.20 7.44
N GLY A 170 1.02 13.02 8.65
CA GLY A 170 0.12 13.97 9.31
C GLY A 170 -1.31 13.43 9.39
N ASP A 171 -2.12 13.91 10.33
CA ASP A 171 -3.48 13.43 10.57
C ASP A 171 -4.57 14.36 10.03
N ASP A 172 -4.21 15.44 9.33
CA ASP A 172 -5.16 16.33 8.65
C ASP A 172 -5.81 15.59 7.46
N PRO A 173 -7.13 15.30 7.52
CA PRO A 173 -7.82 14.59 6.46
C PRO A 173 -7.82 15.30 5.10
N SER A 174 -7.65 16.64 5.09
CA SER A 174 -7.64 17.44 3.87
C SER A 174 -6.42 17.17 2.97
N MET A 175 -5.36 16.62 3.57
CA MET A 175 -4.15 16.19 2.86
C MET A 175 -4.37 14.93 2.03
N TYR A 176 -5.50 14.24 2.18
CA TYR A 176 -5.75 12.93 1.57
C TYR A 176 -6.90 12.95 0.58
N PHE A 177 -6.76 12.12 -0.46
CA PHE A 177 -7.85 11.80 -1.37
C PHE A 177 -7.85 10.30 -1.67
N ALA A 178 -8.97 9.62 -1.47
CA ALA A 178 -9.07 8.18 -1.62
C ALA A 178 -9.81 7.74 -2.89
N ILE A 179 -9.22 6.81 -3.63
CA ILE A 179 -9.86 6.12 -4.78
C ILE A 179 -10.11 4.67 -4.35
N GLU A 180 -11.38 4.31 -4.15
CA GLU A 180 -11.73 3.08 -3.42
C GLU A 180 -12.97 2.38 -4.00
N SER A 181 -12.82 1.09 -4.32
CA SER A 181 -13.89 0.28 -4.93
C SER A 181 -14.89 -0.30 -3.91
N ASN A 182 -14.49 -0.48 -2.65
CA ASN A 182 -15.30 -1.08 -1.61
C ASN A 182 -16.14 -0.04 -0.87
N LYS A 183 -17.47 -0.18 -0.91
CA LYS A 183 -18.41 0.75 -0.26
C LYS A 183 -18.17 0.96 1.25
N PHE A 184 -17.73 -0.07 1.98
CA PHE A 184 -17.47 0.05 3.42
C PHE A 184 -16.14 0.77 3.69
N SER A 185 -15.12 0.54 2.87
CA SER A 185 -13.87 1.31 2.95
C SER A 185 -14.11 2.78 2.60
N ARG A 186 -14.95 3.07 1.59
CA ARG A 186 -15.36 4.46 1.29
C ARG A 186 -16.07 5.12 2.46
N ALA A 187 -17.02 4.42 3.07
CA ALA A 187 -17.71 4.93 4.26
C ALA A 187 -16.72 5.18 5.41
N MET A 188 -15.71 4.32 5.57
CA MET A 188 -14.64 4.50 6.53
C MET A 188 -13.80 5.75 6.25
N TYR A 189 -13.35 5.97 5.00
CA TYR A 189 -12.62 7.19 4.64
C TYR A 189 -13.45 8.45 4.92
N LYS A 190 -14.73 8.46 4.50
CA LYS A 190 -15.65 9.57 4.77
C LYS A 190 -15.86 9.84 6.26
N ALA A 191 -15.96 8.78 7.07
CA ALA A 191 -16.08 8.90 8.53
C ALA A 191 -14.81 9.46 9.20
N ASN A 192 -13.66 9.43 8.52
CA ASN A 192 -12.42 10.07 8.96
C ASN A 192 -12.18 11.43 8.26
N GLY A 193 -13.20 12.01 7.61
CA GLY A 193 -13.10 13.32 6.94
C GLY A 193 -12.34 13.32 5.61
N ILE A 194 -11.94 12.16 5.09
CA ILE A 194 -11.17 12.04 3.85
C ILE A 194 -12.13 12.03 2.65
N GLU A 195 -11.89 12.93 1.69
CA GLU A 195 -12.62 12.90 0.41
C GLU A 195 -12.34 11.57 -0.30
N CYS A 196 -13.40 10.90 -0.76
CA CYS A 196 -13.29 9.57 -1.33
C CYS A 196 -14.23 9.38 -2.52
N ARG A 197 -13.67 8.93 -3.65
CA ARG A 197 -14.39 8.59 -4.88
C ARG A 197 -14.48 7.08 -5.06
N ASP A 198 -15.58 6.65 -5.68
CA ASP A 198 -15.70 5.27 -6.15
C ASP A 198 -14.76 5.09 -7.33
N ALA A 199 -13.90 4.08 -7.27
CA ALA A 199 -13.00 3.76 -8.36
C ALA A 199 -13.83 3.47 -9.62
N ASN A 200 -13.55 4.20 -10.70
CA ASN A 200 -14.19 3.89 -11.97
C ASN A 200 -13.74 2.51 -12.42
N ARG A 201 -14.70 1.66 -12.73
CA ARG A 201 -14.47 0.30 -13.20
C ARG A 201 -14.84 0.14 -14.67
N ASP A 202 -15.39 1.20 -15.27
CA ASP A 202 -15.71 1.27 -16.67
C ASP A 202 -14.55 1.92 -17.43
N ASP A 203 -13.71 1.09 -18.03
CA ASP A 203 -12.57 1.55 -18.83
C ASP A 203 -13.00 2.27 -20.13
N SER A 204 -14.29 2.19 -20.51
CA SER A 204 -14.81 2.93 -21.67
C SER A 204 -15.16 4.39 -21.32
N GLN A 205 -15.39 4.71 -20.04
CA GLN A 205 -15.74 6.06 -19.58
C GLN A 205 -14.97 6.43 -18.30
N PRO A 206 -13.62 6.36 -18.29
CA PRO A 206 -12.80 6.35 -17.08
C PRO A 206 -12.96 7.59 -16.17
N TRP A 207 -13.38 8.72 -16.72
CA TRP A 207 -13.52 9.99 -16.01
C TRP A 207 -14.84 10.16 -15.24
N LYS A 208 -15.89 9.44 -15.63
CA LYS A 208 -17.28 9.73 -15.21
C LYS A 208 -17.54 9.57 -13.72
N THR A 209 -16.77 8.74 -13.01
CA THR A 209 -16.92 8.54 -11.56
C THR A 209 -15.83 9.20 -10.73
N LEU A 210 -14.81 9.80 -11.37
CA LEU A 210 -13.69 10.45 -10.70
C LEU A 210 -13.80 11.98 -10.69
N LEU A 211 -14.44 12.56 -11.70
CA LEU A 211 -14.75 13.99 -11.73
C LEU A 211 -16.03 14.29 -10.92
N PRO A 212 -16.12 15.45 -10.24
CA PRO A 212 -17.38 15.96 -9.67
C PRO A 212 -18.47 16.17 -10.72
#